data_AF-A0A6I9YNG9-F1
#
_entry.id   AF-A0A6I9YNG9-F1
#
_cell.length_a   1.000
_cell.length_b   1.000
_cell.length_c   1.000
_cell.angle_alpha   90.00
_cell.angle_beta   90.00
_cell.angle_gamma   90.00
#
_symmetry.space_group_name_H-M   'P 1'
#
loop_
_entity.id
_entity.type
_entity.pdbx_description
1 polymer ?
#
loop_
_entity_poly.entity_id
_entity_poly.type
_entity_poly.pdbx_seq_one_letter_code
_entity_poly.pdbx_strand_id
1 'polypeptide(L)'
;MAAEGGVWRPPRACTDYWSEWKLCRSIRNLCHHYYTYGGMPSCAQWKKDYKNCKEWERTKSAVAKEQLCNSERERLAKKEKHAPVWKMRKSPPPDWNSPIEEENLKG
;
A
#
# COMPACT_ATOMS: atom_id res chain seq x y z
N MET A 1 -10.32 -20.05 10.03
CA MET A 1 -11.78 -20.01 10.00
C MET A 1 -12.20 -19.79 8.55
N ALA A 2 -12.61 -20.85 7.86
CA ALA A 2 -13.13 -20.77 6.50
C ALA A 2 -14.62 -20.43 6.60
N ALA A 3 -15.05 -19.35 5.94
CA ALA A 3 -16.46 -19.03 5.81
C ALA A 3 -17.03 -19.90 4.69
N GLU A 4 -17.81 -20.90 5.06
CA GLU A 4 -18.64 -21.69 4.15
C GLU A 4 -19.89 -20.88 3.74
N GLY A 5 -20.21 -20.88 2.44
CA GLY A 5 -21.49 -20.41 1.90
C GLY A 5 -21.56 -19.01 1.27
N GLY A 6 -20.55 -18.16 1.43
CA GLY A 6 -20.55 -16.80 0.84
C GLY A 6 -20.09 -16.78 -0.63
N VAL A 7 -20.87 -16.17 -1.53
CA VAL A 7 -20.38 -15.81 -2.88
C VAL A 7 -19.11 -14.98 -2.73
N TRP A 8 -17.99 -15.47 -3.26
CA TRP A 8 -16.71 -14.79 -3.14
C TRP A 8 -16.81 -13.36 -3.68
N ARG A 9 -16.28 -12.41 -2.91
CA ARG A 9 -16.18 -11.00 -3.28
C ARG A 9 -14.71 -10.64 -3.51
N PRO A 10 -14.40 -9.83 -4.53
CA PRO A 10 -13.07 -9.24 -4.70
C PRO A 10 -12.60 -8.53 -3.42
N PRO A 11 -11.29 -8.55 -3.10
CA PRO A 11 -10.77 -7.87 -1.91
C PRO A 11 -10.99 -6.35 -1.89
N ARG A 12 -11.19 -5.74 -3.06
CA ARG A 12 -11.53 -4.33 -3.26
C ARG A 12 -12.61 -4.22 -4.33
N ALA A 13 -13.37 -3.13 -4.37
CA ALA A 13 -14.32 -2.92 -5.45
C ALA A 13 -13.59 -2.74 -6.79
N CYS A 14 -14.22 -3.11 -7.91
CA CYS A 14 -13.60 -2.92 -9.22
C CYS A 14 -13.32 -1.43 -9.53
N THR A 15 -14.11 -0.52 -8.97
CA THR A 15 -13.87 0.93 -9.04
C THR A 15 -12.57 1.34 -8.38
N ASP A 16 -12.17 0.67 -7.30
CA ASP A 16 -10.95 0.97 -6.57
C ASP A 16 -9.73 0.62 -7.41
N TYR A 17 -9.74 -0.58 -8.03
CA TYR A 17 -8.69 -0.98 -8.98
C TYR A 17 -8.54 0.02 -10.14
N TRP A 18 -9.66 0.56 -10.62
CA TRP A 18 -9.65 1.58 -11.66
C TRP A 18 -9.06 2.91 -11.18
N SER A 19 -9.43 3.37 -9.98
CA SER A 19 -8.84 4.58 -9.39
C SER A 19 -7.34 4.43 -9.13
N GLU A 20 -6.89 3.27 -8.65
CA GLU A 20 -5.47 2.97 -8.44
C GLU A 20 -4.69 3.01 -9.76
N TRP A 21 -5.26 2.45 -10.83
CA TRP A 21 -4.66 2.53 -12.15
C TRP A 21 -4.54 3.98 -12.66
N LYS A 22 -5.58 4.81 -12.46
CA LYS A 22 -5.52 6.24 -12.80
C LYS A 22 -4.48 6.98 -11.97
N LEU A 23 -4.45 6.73 -10.66
CA LEU A 23 -3.49 7.33 -9.75
C LEU A 23 -2.06 6.97 -10.13
N CYS A 24 -1.81 5.68 -10.43
CA CYS A 24 -0.50 5.19 -10.86
C CYS A 24 0.04 5.97 -12.07
N ARG A 25 -0.84 6.28 -13.03
CA ARG A 25 -0.51 7.02 -14.25
C ARG A 25 -0.51 8.54 -14.10
N SER A 26 -0.90 9.06 -12.94
CA SER A 26 -0.94 10.51 -12.73
C SER A 26 0.46 11.12 -12.78
N ILE A 27 0.57 12.35 -13.27
CA ILE A 27 1.84 13.09 -13.34
C ILE A 27 2.47 13.19 -11.95
N ARG A 28 1.66 13.46 -10.92
CA ARG A 28 2.15 13.52 -9.53
C ARG A 28 2.83 12.21 -9.10
N ASN A 29 2.20 11.08 -9.39
CA ASN A 29 2.76 9.77 -9.05
C ASN A 29 4.02 9.46 -9.87
N LEU A 30 4.03 9.83 -11.15
CA LEU A 30 5.19 9.70 -12.02
C LEU A 30 6.40 10.48 -11.47
N CYS A 31 6.22 11.77 -11.13
CA CYS A 31 7.27 12.59 -10.54
C CYS A 31 7.77 11.97 -9.22
N HIS A 32 6.86 11.58 -8.32
CA HIS A 32 7.23 10.94 -7.07
C HIS A 32 8.08 9.69 -7.30
N HIS A 33 7.65 8.79 -8.19
CA HIS A 33 8.40 7.57 -8.49
C HIS A 33 9.76 7.85 -9.12
N TYR A 34 9.84 8.82 -10.03
CA TYR A 34 11.09 9.21 -10.66
C TYR A 34 12.11 9.72 -9.64
N TYR A 35 11.71 10.63 -8.74
CA TYR A 35 12.62 11.19 -7.74
C TYR A 35 12.93 10.23 -6.57
N THR A 36 12.03 9.28 -6.28
CA THR A 36 12.23 8.31 -5.18
C THR A 36 13.02 7.07 -5.61
N TYR A 37 12.73 6.55 -6.82
CA TYR A 37 13.25 5.25 -7.28
C TYR A 37 14.03 5.34 -8.61
N GLY A 38 14.16 6.53 -9.20
CA GLY A 38 14.94 6.74 -10.43
C GLY A 38 14.25 6.28 -11.72
N GLY A 39 12.94 5.98 -11.70
CA GLY A 39 12.26 5.42 -12.85
C GLY A 39 10.73 5.57 -12.83
N MET A 40 10.11 5.19 -13.94
CA MET A 40 8.65 5.22 -14.08
C MET A 40 8.00 3.98 -13.45
N PRO A 41 6.86 4.11 -12.77
CA PRO A 41 6.17 2.96 -12.18
C PRO A 41 5.51 2.09 -13.26
N SER A 42 5.52 0.77 -13.06
CA SER A 42 4.71 -0.14 -13.88
C SER A 42 3.26 -0.14 -13.42
N CYS A 43 2.37 0.47 -14.22
CA CYS A 43 0.93 0.51 -13.95
C CYS A 43 0.15 -0.67 -14.58
N ALA A 44 0.85 -1.62 -15.22
CA ALA A 44 0.21 -2.73 -15.93
C ALA A 44 -0.58 -3.64 -14.98
N GLN A 45 -0.06 -3.89 -13.78
CA GLN A 45 -0.68 -4.78 -12.80
C GLN A 45 -2.06 -4.25 -12.35
N TRP A 46 -2.17 -2.96 -12.03
CA TRP A 46 -3.46 -2.35 -11.66
C TRP A 46 -4.51 -2.46 -12.78
N LYS A 47 -4.08 -2.31 -14.04
CA LYS A 47 -4.97 -2.49 -15.20
C LYS A 47 -5.43 -3.94 -15.35
N LYS A 48 -4.53 -4.90 -15.12
CA LYS A 48 -4.83 -6.34 -15.15
C LYS A 48 -5.81 -6.71 -14.04
N ASP A 49 -5.58 -6.22 -12.83
CA ASP A 49 -6.45 -6.46 -11.67
C ASP A 49 -7.85 -5.91 -11.89
N TYR A 50 -7.97 -4.70 -12.46
CA TYR A 50 -9.26 -4.15 -12.86
C TYR A 50 -10.00 -5.05 -13.85
N LYS A 51 -9.32 -5.53 -14.90
CA LYS A 51 -9.90 -6.44 -15.89
C LYS A 51 -10.35 -7.76 -15.26
N ASN A 52 -9.53 -8.35 -14.40
CA ASN A 52 -9.85 -9.59 -13.70
C ASN A 52 -11.03 -9.40 -12.74
N CYS A 53 -11.11 -8.26 -12.05
CA CYS A 53 -12.24 -7.92 -11.20
C CYS A 53 -13.54 -7.81 -12.01
N LYS A 54 -13.55 -7.08 -13.13
CA LYS A 54 -14.71 -6.96 -14.01
C LYS A 54 -15.11 -8.31 -14.64
N GLU A 55 -14.14 -9.13 -15.00
CA GLU A 55 -14.40 -10.46 -15.53
C GLU A 55 -15.05 -11.36 -14.48
N TRP A 56 -14.58 -11.33 -13.23
CA TRP A 56 -15.27 -12.02 -12.14
C TRP A 56 -16.71 -11.53 -11.94
N GLU A 57 -16.95 -10.22 -11.96
CA GLU A 57 -18.30 -9.68 -11.82
C GLU A 57 -19.23 -10.22 -12.91
N ARG A 58 -18.74 -10.32 -14.15
CA ARG A 58 -19.51 -10.76 -15.33
C ARG A 58 -19.71 -12.26 -15.39
N THR A 59 -18.68 -13.06 -15.16
CA THR A 59 -18.68 -14.51 -15.46
C THR A 59 -18.43 -15.41 -14.26
N LYS A 60 -18.07 -14.85 -13.11
CA LYS A 60 -17.59 -15.62 -11.95
C LYS A 60 -16.41 -16.54 -12.31
N SER A 61 -15.56 -16.11 -13.23
CA SER A 61 -14.37 -16.86 -13.68
C SER A 61 -13.43 -17.19 -12.52
N ALA A 62 -13.21 -18.48 -12.27
CA ALA A 62 -12.28 -18.96 -11.24
C ALA A 62 -10.84 -18.47 -11.50
N VAL A 63 -10.41 -18.43 -12.76
CA VAL A 63 -9.09 -17.94 -13.15
C VAL A 63 -8.93 -16.45 -12.82
N ALA A 64 -9.95 -15.64 -13.11
CA ALA A 64 -9.92 -14.21 -12.81
C ALA A 64 -9.86 -13.96 -11.29
N LYS A 65 -10.63 -14.74 -10.52
CA LYS A 65 -10.59 -14.74 -9.05
C LYS A 65 -9.20 -15.11 -8.52
N GLU A 66 -8.60 -16.18 -9.03
CA GLU A 66 -7.29 -16.64 -8.56
C GLU A 66 -6.19 -15.61 -8.86
N GLN A 67 -6.17 -15.07 -10.08
CA GLN A 67 -5.20 -14.04 -10.46
C GLN A 67 -5.32 -12.78 -9.59
N LEU A 68 -6.55 -12.36 -9.27
CA LEU A 68 -6.78 -11.20 -8.40
C LEU A 68 -6.33 -11.48 -6.95
N CYS A 69 -6.66 -12.67 -6.42
CA CYS A 69 -6.20 -13.11 -5.10
C CYS A 69 -4.68 -13.11 -5.00
N ASN A 70 -3.99 -13.66 -6.01
CA ASN A 70 -2.53 -13.75 -6.02
C ASN A 70 -1.90 -12.36 -6.08
N SER A 71 -2.42 -11.46 -6.92
CA SER A 71 -1.91 -10.08 -6.98
C SER A 71 -2.08 -9.33 -5.66
N GLU A 72 -3.21 -9.46 -4.97
CA GLU A 72 -3.40 -8.83 -3.65
C GLU A 72 -2.47 -9.43 -2.59
N ARG A 73 -2.25 -10.75 -2.60
CA ARG A 73 -1.28 -11.38 -1.70
C ARG A 73 0.13 -10.85 -1.92
N GLU A 74 0.58 -10.77 -3.18
CA GLU A 74 1.88 -10.17 -3.50
C GLU A 74 1.98 -8.72 -3.04
N ARG A 75 0.89 -7.95 -3.21
CA ARG A 75 0.82 -6.54 -2.79
C ARG A 75 0.89 -6.39 -1.27
N LEU A 76 0.26 -7.29 -0.51
CA LEU A 76 0.36 -7.34 0.95
C LEU A 76 1.75 -7.79 1.40
N ALA A 77 2.38 -8.74 0.70
CA ALA A 77 3.74 -9.19 1.01
C ALA A 77 4.78 -8.09 0.75
N LYS A 78 4.58 -7.26 -0.28
CA LYS A 78 5.43 -6.11 -0.62
C LYS A 78 5.22 -4.88 0.24
N LYS A 79 4.13 -4.79 1.01
CA LYS A 79 4.01 -3.73 2.03
C LYS A 79 5.12 -3.98 3.04
N GLU A 80 6.25 -3.30 2.83
CA GLU A 80 7.44 -3.42 3.64
C GLU A 80 7.05 -3.22 5.10
N LYS A 81 7.33 -4.23 5.92
CA LYS A 81 7.38 -4.03 7.36
C LYS A 81 8.69 -3.27 7.61
N HIS A 82 8.67 -1.95 7.41
CA HIS A 82 9.80 -1.14 7.83
C HIS A 82 10.02 -1.40 9.31
N ALA A 83 11.16 -2.02 9.64
CA ALA A 83 11.55 -2.16 11.03
C ALA A 83 11.65 -0.73 11.58
N PRO A 84 11.01 -0.44 12.72
CA PRO A 84 11.06 0.90 13.26
C PRO A 84 12.54 1.23 13.53
N VAL A 85 13.03 2.32 12.91
CA VAL A 85 14.41 2.81 13.09
C VAL A 85 14.67 3.08 14.58
N TRP A 86 13.64 3.52 15.29
CA TRP A 86 13.66 3.78 16.72
C TRP A 86 13.00 2.65 17.49
N LYS A 87 13.69 2.13 18.51
CA LYS A 87 13.06 1.24 19.48
C LYS A 87 12.00 2.01 20.27
N MET A 88 10.82 1.39 20.46
CA MET A 88 9.77 1.94 21.33
C MET A 88 10.32 2.17 22.73
N ARG A 89 10.29 3.42 23.21
CA ARG A 89 10.72 3.78 24.56
C ARG A 89 9.64 3.38 25.57
N LYS A 90 10.05 2.89 26.74
CA LYS A 90 9.12 2.55 27.84
C LYS A 90 8.86 3.73 28.78
N SER A 91 9.80 4.66 28.86
CA SER A 91 9.75 5.87 29.69
C SER A 91 10.54 6.99 29.02
N PRO A 92 10.26 8.26 29.34
CA PRO A 92 11.10 9.37 28.91
C PRO A 92 12.51 9.25 29.50
N PRO A 93 13.52 9.88 28.86
CA PRO A 93 14.85 10.05 29.46
C PRO A 93 14.79 10.72 30.84
N PRO A 94 15.73 10.42 31.75
CA PRO A 94 15.75 11.00 33.09
C PRO A 94 15.82 12.53 33.11
N ASP A 95 16.49 13.11 32.12
CA ASP A 95 16.74 14.53 31.90
C ASP A 95 15.68 15.22 31.03
N TRP A 96 14.59 14.52 30.69
CA TRP A 96 13.53 15.06 29.84
C TRP A 96 12.90 16.36 30.38
N ASN A 97 12.85 16.50 31.71
CA ASN A 97 12.30 17.67 32.39
C ASN A 97 13.38 18.59 32.99
N SER A 98 14.62 18.45 32.55
CA SER A 98 15.71 19.31 32.99
C SER A 98 15.53 20.73 32.42
N PRO A 99 15.83 21.78 33.20
CA PRO A 99 15.87 23.15 32.69
C PRO A 99 16.87 23.25 31.53
N ILE A 100 16.50 23.98 30.48
CA ILE A 100 17.41 24.26 29.37
C ILE A 100 18.49 25.21 29.90
N GLU A 101 19.77 24.82 29.81
CA GLU A 101 20.88 25.69 30.24
C GLU A 101 20.92 26.96 29.39
N GLU A 102 20.86 28.13 30.04
CA GLU A 102 20.74 29.45 29.40
C GLU A 102 21.90 29.79 28.45
N GLU A 103 23.04 29.11 28.54
CA GLU A 103 24.18 29.27 27.65
C GLU A 103 23.89 28.82 26.20
N ASN A 104 22.91 27.93 25.99
CA ASN A 104 22.48 27.47 24.66
C ASN A 104 21.42 28.38 24.02
N LEU A 105 20.94 29.40 24.74
CA LEU A 105 19.91 30.34 24.26
C LEU A 105 20.50 31.67 23.75
N LYS A 106 21.81 31.88 23.88
CA LYS A 106 22.51 33.05 23.35
C LYS A 106 23.10 32.72 21.98
N GLY A 107 22.35 33.06 20.94
CA GLY A 107 22.82 33.14 19.56
C GLY A 107 23.69 34.36 19.30
#